data_AF-A0A7V3FTV6-F1
#
_entry.id   AF-A0A7V3FTV6-F1
#
_cell.length_a   1.000
_cell.length_b   1.000
_cell.length_c   1.000
_cell.angle_alpha   90.00
_cell.angle_beta   90.00
_cell.angle_gamma   90.00
#
_symmetry.space_group_name_H-M   'P 1'
#
loop_
_entity.id
_entity.type
_entity.pdbx_description
1 polymer ?
#
loop_
_entity_poly.entity_id
_entity_poly.type
_entity_poly.pdbx_seq_one_letter_code
_entity_poly.pdbx_strand_id
1 'polypeptide(L)'
;MINTDPKHKHTYDDKGHMTCCSLEEKINAKADKHHDHDGHDHEHDHEEEAAWKEYLPSIISFSLLVTGLIFDNFIKPTFFKEYVRLVWYIVAYIPVGLPVMKDAVKSISKGAFFSEFFLMSIATVGAFFIREYSEGVAVMLFYAVGELFQTAAVSRAKRSIKALLDIRPDTVTVIRNGQPYTLSPSEILIGEVIQIKSGEKVALDGILQTEKAAFNTAALTGESKPDTKSKGEQVLAGMLNLNTVSEVKVTALFKDSKLSKILEMVQDATARKAPTQLFISKFAKIYTPIVVFLALGICLLPALFVNDYVFNDWLYRALVFLVISCPCALVISIPLGYFGGIGLASKNGILFKGSNYLDVMTKIDTVVMDKTGTLTKGVFKVQEIKAVGIEEKEFLQLVAGI
;
A
#
# COMPACT_ATOMS: atom_id res chain seq x y z
N MET A 1 -18.18 -3.44 -9.58
CA MET A 1 -19.52 -2.86 -9.81
C MET A 1 -20.36 -3.93 -10.46
N ILE A 2 -21.49 -4.32 -9.85
CA ILE A 2 -22.43 -5.29 -10.43
C ILE A 2 -23.11 -4.60 -11.63
N ASN A 3 -23.13 -5.25 -12.79
CA ASN A 3 -23.77 -4.72 -13.99
C ASN A 3 -25.29 -4.74 -13.80
N THR A 4 -25.95 -3.59 -13.93
CA THR A 4 -27.40 -3.43 -13.70
C THR A 4 -28.24 -3.49 -14.98
N ASP A 5 -27.68 -3.96 -16.11
CA ASP A 5 -28.42 -4.10 -17.37
C ASP A 5 -29.35 -5.33 -17.35
N PRO A 6 -30.69 -5.15 -17.43
CA PRO A 6 -31.66 -6.24 -17.39
C PRO A 6 -31.65 -7.18 -18.60
N LYS A 7 -30.90 -6.87 -19.67
CA LYS A 7 -30.73 -7.76 -20.84
C LYS A 7 -29.43 -8.56 -20.83
N HIS A 8 -28.62 -8.43 -19.78
CA HIS A 8 -27.36 -9.13 -19.67
C HIS A 8 -27.57 -10.65 -19.47
N LYS A 9 -26.98 -11.46 -20.36
CA LYS A 9 -26.95 -12.92 -20.21
C LYS A 9 -25.66 -13.33 -19.49
N HIS A 10 -25.81 -14.03 -18.36
CA HIS A 10 -24.68 -14.51 -17.58
C HIS A 10 -23.98 -15.69 -18.26
N THR A 11 -22.64 -15.70 -18.23
CA THR A 11 -21.81 -16.83 -18.65
C THR A 11 -21.25 -17.53 -17.41
N TYR A 12 -21.11 -18.86 -17.49
CA TYR A 12 -20.64 -19.71 -16.39
C TYR A 12 -19.50 -20.60 -16.89
N ASP A 13 -18.56 -20.95 -15.99
CA ASP A 13 -17.53 -21.96 -16.26
C ASP A 13 -18.06 -23.39 -16.09
N ASP A 14 -17.23 -24.38 -16.45
CA ASP A 14 -17.55 -25.81 -16.36
C ASP A 14 -17.76 -26.32 -14.92
N LYS A 15 -17.44 -25.49 -13.91
CA LYS A 15 -17.65 -25.75 -12.47
C LYS A 15 -18.86 -24.98 -11.92
N GLY A 16 -19.58 -24.25 -12.76
CA GLY A 16 -20.80 -23.51 -12.41
C GLY A 16 -20.58 -22.11 -11.83
N HIS A 17 -19.36 -21.57 -11.89
CA HIS A 17 -19.07 -20.21 -11.42
C HIS A 17 -19.38 -19.16 -12.48
N MET A 18 -20.01 -18.05 -12.08
CA MET A 18 -20.40 -16.95 -12.97
C MET A 18 -19.19 -16.11 -13.38
N THR A 19 -18.84 -16.11 -14.67
CA THR A 19 -17.61 -15.51 -15.22
C THR A 19 -17.78 -14.08 -15.74
N CYS A 20 -19.00 -13.63 -16.01
CA CYS A 20 -19.23 -12.35 -16.70
C CYS A 20 -19.27 -11.10 -15.79
N CYS A 21 -19.30 -11.26 -14.45
CA CYS A 21 -19.58 -10.16 -13.52
C CYS A 21 -18.59 -10.01 -12.35
N SER A 22 -17.59 -10.88 -12.19
CA SER A 22 -16.54 -10.67 -11.20
C SER A 22 -15.46 -9.75 -11.76
N LEU A 23 -15.17 -8.67 -11.04
CA LEU A 23 -14.07 -7.75 -11.36
C LEU A 23 -12.69 -8.38 -11.07
N GLU A 24 -12.69 -9.58 -10.48
CA GLU A 24 -11.54 -10.31 -9.95
C GLU A 24 -10.60 -10.79 -11.06
N GLU A 25 -11.08 -11.36 -12.16
CA GLU A 25 -10.18 -11.83 -13.24
C GLU A 25 -9.58 -10.70 -14.08
N LYS A 26 -10.30 -9.58 -14.29
CA LYS A 26 -9.74 -8.43 -15.04
C LYS A 26 -8.63 -7.70 -14.29
N ILE A 27 -8.59 -7.84 -12.96
CA ILE A 27 -7.52 -7.32 -12.12
C ILE A 27 -6.40 -8.36 -12.01
N ASN A 28 -6.71 -9.64 -11.79
CA ASN A 28 -5.72 -10.71 -11.62
C ASN A 28 -4.93 -11.00 -12.90
N ALA A 29 -5.56 -11.05 -14.08
CA ALA A 29 -4.84 -11.23 -15.35
C ALA A 29 -3.90 -10.05 -15.71
N LYS A 30 -4.03 -8.91 -15.01
CA LYS A 30 -3.12 -7.75 -15.12
C LYS A 30 -2.04 -7.74 -14.03
N ALA A 31 -2.24 -8.44 -12.92
CA ALA A 31 -1.25 -8.62 -11.87
C ALA A 31 -0.27 -9.76 -12.19
N ASP A 32 -0.73 -10.82 -12.86
CA ASP A 32 0.08 -12.00 -13.20
C ASP A 32 1.14 -11.77 -14.29
N LYS A 33 1.18 -10.60 -14.94
CA LYS A 33 2.20 -10.29 -15.97
C LYS A 33 3.41 -9.51 -15.45
N HIS A 34 3.55 -9.32 -14.14
CA HIS A 34 4.65 -8.53 -13.57
C HIS A 34 5.47 -9.22 -12.46
N HIS A 35 5.27 -10.51 -12.19
CA HIS A 35 6.08 -11.23 -11.21
C HIS A 35 6.61 -12.55 -11.78
N ASP A 36 7.60 -12.44 -12.66
CA ASP A 36 8.60 -13.49 -12.80
C ASP A 36 9.93 -12.90 -12.33
N HIS A 37 10.63 -13.67 -11.50
CA HIS A 37 11.83 -13.35 -10.72
C HIS A 37 11.57 -12.82 -9.31
N ASP A 38 11.40 -13.74 -8.37
CA ASP A 38 11.96 -13.61 -7.03
C ASP A 38 12.44 -15.00 -6.57
N GLY A 39 13.74 -15.25 -6.78
CA GLY A 39 14.48 -16.24 -6.00
C GLY A 39 14.78 -15.63 -4.64
N HIS A 40 14.35 -16.30 -3.59
CA HIS A 40 14.60 -15.90 -2.21
C HIS A 40 16.06 -16.14 -1.85
N ASP A 41 16.81 -15.07 -1.59
CA ASP A 41 17.98 -15.10 -0.72
C ASP A 41 17.78 -14.11 0.43
N HIS A 42 17.93 -14.63 1.64
CA HIS A 42 17.87 -13.88 2.88
C HIS A 42 19.22 -13.18 3.12
N GLU A 43 19.27 -11.86 2.97
CA GLU A 43 20.35 -11.05 3.54
C GLU A 43 19.78 -9.89 4.36
N HIS A 44 19.88 -10.04 5.67
CA HIS A 44 19.75 -8.96 6.64
C HIS A 44 21.04 -8.15 6.62
N ASP A 45 21.14 -7.16 5.73
CA ASP A 45 22.02 -5.98 5.91
C ASP A 45 21.85 -4.84 4.86
N HIS A 46 20.89 -4.90 3.94
CA HIS A 46 20.77 -3.91 2.84
C HIS A 46 19.60 -2.90 2.92
N GLU A 47 18.96 -2.67 4.07
CA GLU A 47 17.85 -1.69 4.14
C GLU A 47 18.30 -0.21 3.97
N GLU A 48 19.54 0.15 4.29
CA GLU A 48 20.02 1.54 4.14
C GLU A 48 20.51 1.88 2.72
N GLU A 49 21.12 0.93 1.99
CA GLU A 49 21.65 1.19 0.64
C GLU A 49 20.57 1.38 -0.44
N ALA A 50 19.39 0.79 -0.26
CA ALA A 50 18.28 0.92 -1.20
C ALA A 50 17.56 2.28 -1.09
N ALA A 51 17.50 2.85 0.13
CA ALA A 51 16.74 4.08 0.39
C ALA A 51 17.33 5.30 -0.33
N TRP A 52 18.66 5.45 -0.37
CA TRP A 52 19.31 6.62 -0.98
C TRP A 52 19.27 6.61 -2.51
N LYS A 53 19.22 5.42 -3.13
CA LYS A 53 19.13 5.26 -4.59
C LYS A 53 17.84 5.87 -5.16
N GLU A 54 16.77 5.90 -4.36
CA GLU A 54 15.48 6.49 -4.77
C GLU A 54 15.54 8.03 -4.83
N TYR A 55 16.32 8.67 -3.97
CA TYR A 55 16.50 10.14 -3.98
C TYR A 55 17.52 10.62 -5.01
N LEU A 56 18.40 9.74 -5.48
CA LEU A 56 19.53 10.06 -6.35
C LEU A 56 19.13 10.83 -7.63
N PRO A 57 18.09 10.43 -8.40
CA PRO A 57 17.68 11.16 -9.60
C PRO A 57 17.27 12.62 -9.33
N SER A 58 16.55 12.85 -8.23
CA SER A 58 16.11 14.19 -7.81
C SER A 58 17.28 15.05 -7.33
N ILE A 59 18.24 14.47 -6.60
CA ILE A 59 19.45 15.16 -6.14
C ILE A 59 20.33 15.58 -7.34
N ILE A 60 20.55 14.68 -8.29
CA ILE A 60 21.30 14.97 -9.52
C ILE A 60 20.62 16.12 -10.28
N SER A 61 19.31 16.01 -10.51
CA SER A 61 18.56 17.04 -11.23
C SER A 61 18.56 18.39 -10.49
N PHE A 62 18.44 18.38 -9.16
CA PHE A 62 18.50 19.58 -8.33
C PHE A 62 19.87 20.26 -8.40
N SER A 63 20.96 19.50 -8.23
CA SER A 63 22.32 20.04 -8.33
C SER A 63 22.61 20.65 -9.70
N LEU A 64 22.21 19.99 -10.79
CA LEU A 64 22.37 20.50 -12.14
C LEU A 64 21.50 21.74 -12.41
N LEU A 65 20.26 21.77 -11.89
CA LEU A 65 19.37 22.93 -11.97
C LEU A 65 19.98 24.14 -11.25
N VAL A 66 20.41 23.97 -10.00
CA VAL A 66 21.02 25.05 -9.19
C VAL A 66 22.29 25.57 -9.87
N THR A 67 23.15 24.68 -10.36
CA THR A 67 24.37 25.07 -11.07
C THR A 67 24.05 25.81 -12.37
N GLY A 68 23.04 25.36 -13.12
CA GLY A 68 22.57 26.02 -14.33
C GLY A 68 22.01 27.43 -14.06
N LEU A 69 21.22 27.59 -12.99
CA LEU A 69 20.69 28.89 -12.56
C LEU A 69 21.78 29.86 -12.13
N ILE A 70 22.83 29.37 -11.44
CA ILE A 70 24.00 30.15 -11.06
C ILE A 70 24.76 30.61 -12.31
N PHE A 71 24.92 29.75 -13.31
CA PHE A 71 25.57 30.11 -14.57
C PHE A 71 24.73 31.11 -15.38
N ASP A 72 23.40 30.96 -15.42
CA ASP A 72 22.51 31.87 -16.15
C ASP A 72 22.47 33.29 -15.52
N ASN A 73 22.43 33.39 -14.18
CA ASN A 73 22.13 34.66 -13.50
C ASN A 73 23.35 35.36 -12.90
N PHE A 74 24.32 34.61 -12.36
CA PHE A 74 25.42 35.18 -11.57
C PHE A 74 26.75 35.18 -12.34
N ILE A 75 27.24 33.99 -12.73
CA ILE A 75 28.61 33.85 -13.27
C ILE A 75 28.66 34.21 -14.76
N LYS A 76 27.61 33.89 -15.52
CA LYS A 76 27.49 34.12 -16.98
C LYS A 76 28.76 33.71 -17.75
N PRO A 77 29.28 32.48 -17.56
CA PRO A 77 30.52 32.08 -18.21
C PRO A 77 30.33 32.01 -19.73
N THR A 78 31.37 32.37 -20.47
CA THR A 78 31.31 32.50 -21.95
C THR A 78 30.96 31.20 -22.67
N PHE A 79 31.25 30.04 -22.06
CA PHE A 79 30.92 28.71 -22.60
C PHE A 79 29.46 28.30 -22.40
N PHE A 80 28.73 28.91 -21.46
CA PHE A 80 27.35 28.53 -21.13
C PHE A 80 26.35 29.31 -21.96
N LYS A 81 26.37 29.07 -23.27
CA LYS A 81 25.49 29.73 -24.25
C LYS A 81 24.86 28.71 -25.18
N GLU A 82 23.68 29.05 -25.69
CA GLU A 82 22.91 28.32 -26.70
C GLU A 82 22.88 26.80 -26.48
N TYR A 83 23.70 26.05 -27.21
CA TYR A 83 23.74 24.60 -27.20
C TYR A 83 24.21 24.01 -25.88
N VAL A 84 25.24 24.59 -25.24
CA VAL A 84 25.75 24.08 -23.95
C VAL A 84 24.70 24.25 -22.87
N ARG A 85 24.00 25.39 -22.88
CA ARG A 85 22.87 25.68 -21.97
C ARG A 85 21.74 24.67 -22.19
N LEU A 86 21.34 24.43 -23.44
CA LEU A 86 20.30 23.45 -23.77
C LEU A 86 20.68 22.04 -23.30
N VAL A 87 21.87 21.56 -23.65
CA VAL A 87 22.34 20.22 -23.26
C VAL A 87 22.39 20.07 -21.75
N TRP A 88 22.88 21.09 -21.02
CA TRP A 88 22.93 21.07 -19.57
C TRP A 88 21.55 20.85 -18.94
N TYR A 89 20.55 21.63 -19.36
CA TYR A 89 19.19 21.48 -18.82
C TYR A 89 18.48 20.22 -19.32
N ILE A 90 18.79 19.71 -20.51
CA ILE A 90 18.31 18.38 -20.94
C ILE A 90 18.84 17.30 -20.00
N VAL A 91 20.13 17.33 -19.67
CA VAL A 91 20.74 16.37 -18.73
C VAL A 91 20.13 16.52 -17.33
N ALA A 92 19.84 17.74 -16.89
CA ALA A 92 19.11 18.00 -15.64
C ALA A 92 17.65 17.51 -15.67
N TYR A 93 17.01 17.52 -16.84
CA TYR A 93 15.61 17.14 -17.02
C TYR A 93 15.42 15.62 -17.05
N ILE A 94 16.31 14.89 -17.72
CA ILE A 94 16.16 13.46 -18.01
C ILE A 94 15.80 12.60 -16.78
N PRO A 95 16.50 12.70 -15.63
CA PRO A 95 16.27 11.80 -14.50
C PRO A 95 14.87 11.95 -13.89
N VAL A 96 14.32 13.16 -13.88
CA VAL A 96 13.01 13.48 -13.28
C VAL A 96 11.87 13.53 -14.30
N GLY A 97 12.16 13.90 -15.55
CA GLY A 97 11.17 14.07 -16.62
C GLY A 97 10.85 12.79 -17.38
N LEU A 98 11.82 11.89 -17.60
CA LEU A 98 11.57 10.64 -18.34
C LEU A 98 10.51 9.73 -17.68
N PRO A 99 10.53 9.52 -16.34
CA PRO A 99 9.49 8.71 -15.69
C PRO A 99 8.09 9.27 -15.93
N VAL A 100 7.93 10.59 -15.78
CA VAL A 100 6.65 11.29 -15.98
C VAL A 100 6.17 11.20 -17.43
N MET A 101 7.08 11.37 -18.39
CA MET A 101 6.75 11.23 -19.81
C MET A 101 6.33 9.79 -20.17
N LYS A 102 6.98 8.78 -19.58
CA LYS A 102 6.57 7.37 -19.73
C LYS A 102 5.16 7.15 -19.19
N ASP A 103 4.83 7.73 -18.04
CA ASP A 103 3.49 7.64 -17.45
C ASP A 103 2.44 8.39 -18.27
N ALA A 104 2.80 9.51 -18.89
CA ALA A 104 1.94 10.21 -19.85
C ALA A 104 1.60 9.31 -21.05
N VAL A 105 2.61 8.69 -21.68
CA VAL A 105 2.41 7.76 -22.81
C VAL A 105 1.57 6.56 -22.40
N LYS A 106 1.82 5.99 -21.21
CA LYS A 106 1.05 4.87 -20.65
C LYS A 106 -0.40 5.26 -20.32
N SER A 107 -0.65 6.51 -19.97
CA SER A 107 -2.01 7.03 -19.72
C SER A 107 -2.77 7.21 -21.03
N ILE A 108 -2.12 7.78 -22.04
CA ILE A 108 -2.66 7.95 -23.39
C ILE A 108 -3.02 6.61 -24.01
N SER A 109 -2.14 5.61 -23.90
CA SER A 109 -2.41 4.26 -24.45
C SER A 109 -3.60 3.54 -23.79
N LYS A 110 -3.97 3.97 -22.58
CA LYS A 110 -5.15 3.48 -21.85
C LYS A 110 -6.41 4.31 -22.10
N GLY A 111 -6.38 5.27 -23.03
CA GLY A 111 -7.51 6.14 -23.36
C GLY A 111 -7.68 7.35 -22.42
N ALA A 112 -6.73 7.60 -21.52
CA ALA A 112 -6.72 8.75 -20.61
C ALA A 112 -5.80 9.86 -21.17
N PHE A 113 -6.24 10.51 -22.24
CA PHE A 113 -5.47 11.57 -22.92
C PHE A 113 -5.23 12.81 -22.06
N PHE A 114 -6.23 13.22 -21.28
CA PHE A 114 -6.15 14.40 -20.41
C PHE A 114 -5.78 14.01 -18.97
N SER A 115 -4.59 13.45 -18.81
CA SER A 115 -4.00 13.18 -17.50
C SER A 115 -3.13 14.35 -17.03
N GLU A 116 -2.83 14.40 -15.72
CA GLU A 116 -1.86 15.34 -15.16
C GLU A 116 -0.47 15.16 -15.79
N PHE A 117 -0.05 13.92 -16.05
CA PHE A 117 1.23 13.61 -16.69
C PHE A 117 1.31 14.16 -18.10
N PHE A 118 0.19 14.15 -18.84
CA PHE A 118 0.12 14.76 -20.16
C PHE A 118 0.27 16.28 -20.10
N LEU A 119 -0.44 16.93 -19.18
CA LEU A 119 -0.34 18.38 -18.99
C LEU A 119 1.09 18.79 -18.63
N MET A 120 1.70 18.11 -17.66
CA MET A 120 3.08 18.33 -17.26
C MET A 120 4.05 18.13 -18.42
N SER A 121 3.89 17.04 -19.19
CA SER A 121 4.78 16.73 -20.31
C SER A 121 4.70 17.80 -21.41
N ILE A 122 3.50 18.26 -21.78
CA ILE A 122 3.36 19.32 -22.79
C ILE A 122 3.90 20.65 -22.27
N ALA A 123 3.62 21.00 -21.02
CA ALA A 123 4.08 22.24 -20.42
C ALA A 123 5.62 22.33 -20.40
N THR A 124 6.30 21.25 -19.99
CA THR A 124 7.76 21.24 -19.90
C THR A 124 8.42 21.12 -21.27
N VAL A 125 7.88 20.31 -22.19
CA VAL A 125 8.36 20.28 -23.58
C VAL A 125 8.19 21.66 -24.23
N GLY A 126 7.04 22.31 -23.99
CA GLY A 126 6.79 23.69 -24.41
C GLY A 126 7.81 24.68 -23.85
N ALA A 127 8.09 24.61 -22.54
CA ALA A 127 9.12 25.44 -21.89
C ALA A 127 10.50 25.30 -22.56
N PHE A 128 10.86 24.08 -22.98
CA PHE A 128 12.09 23.84 -23.76
C PHE A 128 12.02 24.47 -25.16
N PHE A 129 10.88 24.46 -25.85
CA PHE A 129 10.74 25.12 -27.14
C PHE A 129 10.90 26.65 -27.07
N ILE A 130 10.45 27.27 -25.98
CA ILE A 130 10.57 28.72 -25.76
C ILE A 130 11.89 29.14 -25.07
N ARG A 131 12.82 28.19 -24.88
CA ARG A 131 14.14 28.40 -24.25
C ARG A 131 14.09 28.73 -22.75
N GLU A 132 12.96 28.46 -22.10
CA GLU A 132 12.75 28.53 -20.64
C GLU A 132 13.07 27.18 -19.98
N TYR A 133 14.29 26.68 -20.22
CA TYR A 133 14.69 25.34 -19.80
C TYR A 133 14.66 25.14 -18.28
N SER A 134 15.04 26.17 -17.52
CA SER A 134 15.09 26.13 -16.05
C SER A 134 13.71 25.89 -15.44
N GLU A 135 12.66 26.48 -16.01
CA GLU A 135 11.29 26.29 -15.56
C GLU A 135 10.81 24.86 -15.81
N GLY A 136 11.09 24.32 -17.01
CA GLY A 136 10.74 22.95 -17.36
C GLY A 136 11.38 21.90 -16.44
N VAL A 137 12.65 22.09 -16.08
CA VAL A 137 13.37 21.24 -15.11
C VAL A 137 12.81 21.41 -13.71
N ALA A 138 12.56 22.64 -13.26
CA ALA A 138 12.04 22.93 -11.93
C ALA A 138 10.68 22.26 -11.69
N VAL A 139 9.76 22.33 -12.65
CA VAL A 139 8.43 21.70 -12.56
C VAL A 139 8.54 20.18 -12.36
N MET A 140 9.35 19.49 -13.18
CA MET A 140 9.53 18.04 -13.05
C MET A 140 10.22 17.67 -11.75
N LEU A 141 11.20 18.47 -11.32
CA LEU A 141 11.91 18.24 -10.08
C LEU A 141 11.00 18.38 -8.86
N PHE A 142 10.18 19.43 -8.80
CA PHE A 142 9.23 19.61 -7.70
C PHE A 142 8.21 18.47 -7.63
N TYR A 143 7.74 18.00 -8.77
CA TYR A 143 6.88 16.82 -8.82
C TYR A 143 7.61 15.58 -8.30
N ALA A 144 8.83 15.30 -8.77
CA ALA A 144 9.60 14.14 -8.36
C ALA A 144 9.90 14.15 -6.85
N VAL A 145 10.25 15.31 -6.29
CA VAL A 145 10.44 15.48 -4.84
C VAL A 145 9.12 15.24 -4.08
N GLY A 146 8.01 15.76 -4.60
CA GLY A 146 6.69 15.55 -4.03
C GLY A 146 6.28 14.07 -4.01
N GLU A 147 6.57 13.34 -5.09
CA GLU A 147 6.39 11.89 -5.18
C GLU A 147 7.24 11.19 -4.11
N LEU A 148 8.53 11.51 -4.01
CA LEU A 148 9.43 10.91 -3.01
C LEU A 148 8.89 11.06 -1.59
N PHE A 149 8.38 12.25 -1.24
CA PHE A 149 7.74 12.46 0.06
C PHE A 149 6.49 11.60 0.25
N GLN A 150 5.67 11.46 -0.79
CA GLN A 150 4.50 10.59 -0.78
C GLN A 150 4.91 9.12 -0.57
N THR A 151 5.84 8.61 -1.36
CA THR A 151 6.32 7.22 -1.28
C THR A 151 6.97 6.92 0.07
N ALA A 152 7.79 7.84 0.60
CA ALA A 152 8.35 7.72 1.94
C ALA A 152 7.27 7.68 3.02
N ALA A 153 6.24 8.52 2.94
CA ALA A 153 5.11 8.52 3.87
C ALA A 153 4.31 7.21 3.81
N VAL A 154 4.04 6.71 2.60
CA VAL A 154 3.36 5.43 2.36
C VAL A 154 4.16 4.27 2.95
N SER A 155 5.45 4.21 2.64
CA SER A 155 6.35 3.15 3.09
C SER A 155 6.45 3.13 4.61
N ARG A 156 6.58 4.29 5.25
CA ARG A 156 6.60 4.42 6.71
C ARG A 156 5.30 3.93 7.34
N ALA A 157 4.15 4.30 6.78
CA ALA A 157 2.86 3.80 7.24
C ALA A 157 2.77 2.28 7.11
N LYS A 158 3.16 1.71 5.96
CA LYS A 158 3.21 0.25 5.74
C LYS A 158 4.11 -0.46 6.75
N ARG A 159 5.28 0.08 7.06
CA ARG A 159 6.20 -0.50 8.05
C ARG A 159 5.59 -0.51 9.45
N SER A 160 4.92 0.57 9.86
CA SER A 160 4.20 0.62 11.14
C SER A 160 3.04 -0.38 11.19
N ILE A 161 2.34 -0.61 10.08
CA ILE A 161 1.29 -1.64 9.98
C ILE A 161 1.89 -3.04 10.09
N LYS A 162 2.99 -3.33 9.36
CA LYS A 162 3.67 -4.63 9.40
C LYS A 162 4.12 -4.99 10.81
N ALA A 163 4.70 -4.03 11.55
CA ALA A 163 5.12 -4.22 12.94
C ALA A 163 3.97 -4.60 13.90
N LEU A 164 2.73 -4.22 13.58
CA LEU A 164 1.55 -4.60 14.37
C LEU A 164 0.96 -5.96 13.94
N LEU A 165 1.29 -6.44 12.75
CA LEU A 165 0.79 -7.70 12.17
C LEU A 165 1.76 -8.88 12.35
N ASP A 166 3.05 -8.62 12.57
CA ASP A 166 4.04 -9.66 12.85
C ASP A 166 3.90 -10.20 14.28
N ILE A 167 2.89 -11.05 14.45
CA ILE A 167 2.67 -11.87 15.64
C ILE A 167 3.25 -13.28 15.41
N ARG A 168 3.88 -13.56 14.26
CA ARG A 168 4.32 -14.89 13.85
C ARG A 168 5.74 -15.21 14.33
N PRO A 169 6.03 -16.48 14.65
CA PRO A 169 7.39 -16.92 14.92
C PRO A 169 8.20 -17.00 13.62
N ASP A 170 9.41 -16.44 13.64
CA ASP A 170 10.35 -16.43 12.51
C ASP A 170 11.01 -17.80 12.28
N THR A 171 10.88 -18.72 13.25
CA THR A 171 11.49 -20.04 13.22
C THR A 171 10.53 -21.11 13.69
N VAL A 172 10.68 -22.30 13.13
CA VAL A 172 9.91 -23.50 13.45
C VAL A 172 10.86 -24.66 13.66
N THR A 173 10.62 -25.45 14.70
CA THR A 173 11.35 -26.71 14.90
C THR A 173 10.64 -27.82 14.13
N VAL A 174 11.25 -28.37 13.09
CA VAL A 174 10.76 -29.53 12.34
C VAL A 174 11.51 -30.80 12.77
N ILE A 175 10.79 -31.91 12.92
CA ILE A 175 11.39 -33.21 13.21
C ILE A 175 11.55 -33.96 11.88
N ARG A 176 12.80 -34.14 11.45
CA ARG A 176 13.17 -34.95 10.28
C ARG A 176 14.06 -36.10 10.74
N ASN A 177 13.70 -37.33 10.39
CA ASN A 177 14.44 -38.54 10.78
C ASN A 177 14.70 -38.64 12.31
N GLY A 178 13.76 -38.14 13.12
CA GLY A 178 13.87 -38.15 14.58
C GLY A 178 14.80 -37.08 15.17
N GLN A 179 15.38 -36.19 14.36
CA GLN A 179 16.16 -35.06 14.83
C GLN A 179 15.43 -33.72 14.61
N PRO A 180 15.48 -32.80 15.60
CA PRO A 180 14.92 -31.46 15.46
C PRO A 180 15.84 -30.56 14.65
N TYR A 181 15.28 -29.87 13.66
CA TYR A 181 15.93 -28.82 12.87
C TYR A 181 15.13 -27.52 13.02
N THR A 182 15.82 -26.41 13.26
CA THR A 182 15.18 -25.09 13.31
C THR A 182 15.28 -24.44 11.93
N LEU A 183 14.15 -24.25 11.26
CA LEU A 183 14.07 -23.69 9.90
C LEU A 183 13.05 -22.53 9.85
N SER A 184 13.08 -21.76 8.77
CA SER A 184 12.03 -20.78 8.51
C SER A 184 10.69 -21.49 8.20
N PRO A 185 9.53 -20.96 8.65
CA PRO A 185 8.22 -21.49 8.29
C PRO A 185 8.01 -21.69 6.78
N SER A 186 8.68 -20.89 5.93
CA SER A 186 8.57 -20.96 4.47
C SER A 186 9.27 -22.18 3.84
N GLU A 187 10.20 -22.80 4.56
CA GLU A 187 10.98 -23.96 4.10
C GLU A 187 10.32 -25.30 4.46
N ILE A 188 9.22 -25.25 5.21
CA ILE A 188 8.50 -26.44 5.69
C ILE A 188 7.51 -26.92 4.63
N LEU A 189 7.54 -28.23 4.36
CA LEU A 189 6.66 -28.87 3.38
C LEU A 189 5.41 -29.47 4.03
N ILE A 190 4.36 -29.64 3.23
CA ILE A 190 3.14 -30.33 3.67
C ILE A 190 3.50 -31.78 4.04
N GLY A 191 2.97 -32.23 5.18
CA GLY A 191 3.17 -33.58 5.70
C GLY A 191 4.34 -33.72 6.66
N GLU A 192 5.20 -32.70 6.81
CA GLU A 192 6.25 -32.67 7.82
C GLU A 192 5.67 -32.50 9.23
N VAL A 193 6.41 -32.96 10.24
CA VAL A 193 6.01 -32.86 11.64
C VAL A 193 6.80 -31.73 12.30
N ILE A 194 6.09 -30.73 12.79
CA ILE A 194 6.67 -29.62 13.55
C ILE A 194 6.45 -29.85 15.04
N GLN A 195 7.46 -29.51 15.84
CA GLN A 195 7.41 -29.52 17.29
C GLN A 195 7.17 -28.10 17.79
N ILE A 196 6.25 -27.98 18.74
CA ILE A 196 5.82 -26.72 19.33
C ILE A 196 5.94 -26.87 20.84
N LYS A 197 6.81 -26.09 21.48
CA LYS A 197 7.01 -26.13 22.93
C LYS A 197 5.92 -25.33 23.65
N SER A 198 5.84 -25.53 24.97
CA SER A 198 5.01 -24.72 25.85
C SER A 198 5.35 -23.23 25.70
N GLY A 199 4.35 -22.38 25.48
CA GLY A 199 4.52 -20.95 25.26
C GLY A 199 4.90 -20.54 23.83
N GLU A 200 5.11 -21.50 22.91
CA GLU A 200 5.38 -21.19 21.51
C GLU A 200 4.09 -21.06 20.71
N LYS A 201 4.14 -20.23 19.66
CA LYS A 201 3.04 -20.04 18.72
C LYS A 201 3.10 -21.09 17.62
N VAL A 202 1.93 -21.56 17.20
CA VAL A 202 1.79 -22.42 16.04
C VAL A 202 2.07 -21.60 14.78
N ALA A 203 3.06 -22.00 14.00
CA ALA A 203 3.48 -21.27 12.80
C ALA A 203 2.68 -21.64 11.53
N LEU A 204 2.23 -22.89 11.44
CA LEU A 204 1.60 -23.48 10.26
C LEU A 204 0.34 -24.24 10.64
N ASP A 205 -0.64 -24.25 9.75
CA ASP A 205 -1.86 -25.06 9.94
C ASP A 205 -1.52 -26.55 9.83
N GLY A 206 -2.14 -27.36 10.68
CA GLY A 206 -1.84 -28.78 10.75
C GLY A 206 -2.83 -29.60 11.56
N ILE A 207 -2.48 -30.87 11.78
CA ILE A 207 -3.23 -31.84 12.58
C ILE A 207 -2.38 -32.29 13.76
N LEU A 208 -2.94 -32.21 14.97
CA LEU A 208 -2.26 -32.61 16.19
C LEU A 208 -1.95 -34.12 16.19
N GLN A 209 -0.69 -34.47 16.46
CA GLN A 209 -0.23 -35.85 16.64
C GLN A 209 -0.13 -36.27 18.11
N THR A 210 0.03 -35.30 19.02
CA THR A 210 0.03 -35.51 20.46
C THR A 210 -1.39 -35.83 20.97
N GLU A 211 -1.52 -36.68 21.98
CA GLU A 211 -2.82 -37.17 22.50
C GLU A 211 -3.76 -36.04 22.94
N LYS A 212 -3.26 -35.07 23.72
CA LYS A 212 -3.98 -33.86 24.11
C LYS A 212 -3.03 -32.68 24.24
N ALA A 213 -3.50 -31.50 23.83
CA ALA A 213 -2.81 -30.23 24.02
C ALA A 213 -3.81 -29.08 24.19
N ALA A 214 -3.46 -28.07 25.00
CA ALA A 214 -4.29 -26.89 25.22
C ALA A 214 -3.70 -25.70 24.46
N PHE A 215 -4.54 -25.04 23.66
CA PHE A 215 -4.17 -23.90 22.84
C PHE A 215 -4.99 -22.67 23.21
N ASN A 216 -4.33 -21.52 23.31
CA ASN A 216 -5.03 -20.25 23.38
C ASN A 216 -5.32 -19.75 21.95
N THR A 217 -6.61 -19.52 21.67
CA THR A 217 -7.15 -19.12 20.37
C THR A 217 -7.48 -17.64 20.28
N ALA A 218 -7.08 -16.82 21.26
CA ALA A 218 -7.43 -15.40 21.35
C ALA A 218 -7.01 -14.61 20.10
N ALA A 219 -5.88 -14.96 19.48
CA ALA A 219 -5.41 -14.30 18.26
C ALA A 219 -6.31 -14.54 17.03
N LEU A 220 -7.10 -15.63 17.03
CA LEU A 220 -7.97 -16.01 15.91
C LEU A 220 -9.46 -15.75 16.19
N THR A 221 -9.88 -15.97 17.44
CA THR A 221 -11.29 -15.98 17.85
C THR A 221 -11.65 -14.81 18.77
N GLY A 222 -10.67 -14.13 19.36
CA GLY A 222 -10.89 -13.11 20.39
C GLY A 222 -11.29 -13.68 21.76
N GLU A 223 -11.57 -14.99 21.86
CA GLU A 223 -11.94 -15.63 23.11
C GLU A 223 -10.69 -16.07 23.90
N SER A 224 -10.66 -15.74 25.19
CA SER A 224 -9.52 -16.05 26.07
C SER A 224 -9.57 -17.46 26.69
N LYS A 225 -10.66 -18.21 26.47
CA LYS A 225 -10.79 -19.58 27.00
C LYS A 225 -9.89 -20.52 26.19
N PRO A 226 -8.94 -21.25 26.82
CA PRO A 226 -8.15 -22.24 26.12
C PRO A 226 -9.01 -23.32 25.47
N ASP A 227 -8.72 -23.62 24.23
CA ASP A 227 -9.32 -24.71 23.46
C ASP A 227 -8.43 -25.95 23.62
N THR A 228 -8.98 -27.04 24.15
CA THR A 228 -8.24 -28.29 24.34
C THR A 228 -8.47 -29.18 23.15
N LYS A 229 -7.40 -29.45 22.40
CA LYS A 229 -7.42 -30.30 21.22
C LYS A 229 -6.95 -31.71 21.53
N SER A 230 -7.60 -32.69 20.91
CA SER A 230 -7.19 -34.09 20.94
C SER A 230 -6.48 -34.48 19.66
N LYS A 231 -5.72 -35.58 19.69
CA LYS A 231 -5.04 -36.12 18.51
C LYS A 231 -6.00 -36.28 17.32
N GLY A 232 -5.54 -35.87 16.14
CA GLY A 232 -6.34 -35.89 14.91
C GLY A 232 -7.16 -34.62 14.67
N GLU A 233 -7.25 -33.72 15.64
CA GLU A 233 -7.94 -32.43 15.45
C GLU A 233 -7.04 -31.38 14.80
N GLN A 234 -7.69 -30.40 14.16
CA GLN A 234 -7.01 -29.29 13.49
C GLN A 234 -6.45 -28.28 14.48
N VAL A 235 -5.21 -27.86 14.21
CA VAL A 235 -4.51 -26.77 14.89
C VAL A 235 -4.17 -25.72 13.84
N LEU A 236 -4.45 -24.45 14.15
CA LEU A 236 -4.28 -23.35 13.21
C LEU A 236 -3.09 -22.48 13.59
N ALA A 237 -2.44 -21.89 12.58
CA ALA A 237 -1.40 -20.90 12.74
C ALA A 237 -1.90 -19.70 13.56
N GLY A 238 -1.08 -19.23 14.50
CA GLY A 238 -1.42 -18.14 15.43
C GLY A 238 -1.98 -18.60 16.77
N MET A 239 -2.37 -19.88 16.93
CA MET A 239 -2.67 -20.44 18.25
C MET A 239 -1.41 -20.45 19.13
N LEU A 240 -1.56 -20.26 20.44
CA LEU A 240 -0.46 -20.33 21.40
C LEU A 240 -0.56 -21.65 22.18
N ASN A 241 0.48 -22.48 22.11
CA ASN A 241 0.55 -23.70 22.88
C ASN A 241 0.81 -23.38 24.36
N LEU A 242 0.05 -23.95 25.29
CA LEU A 242 0.08 -23.50 26.68
C LEU A 242 0.91 -24.42 27.59
N ASN A 243 0.67 -25.73 27.56
CA ASN A 243 1.02 -26.62 28.69
C ASN A 243 1.97 -27.77 28.33
N THR A 244 2.06 -28.14 27.04
CA THR A 244 2.65 -29.41 26.60
C THR A 244 3.60 -29.21 25.43
N VAL A 245 4.57 -30.09 25.23
CA VAL A 245 5.24 -30.18 23.92
C VAL A 245 4.30 -30.89 22.96
N SER A 246 3.99 -30.24 21.85
CA SER A 246 3.01 -30.71 20.89
C SER A 246 3.64 -30.93 19.52
N GLU A 247 3.30 -32.05 18.91
CA GLU A 247 3.71 -32.39 17.55
C GLU A 247 2.51 -32.18 16.62
N VAL A 248 2.73 -31.43 15.54
CA VAL A 248 1.70 -31.09 14.57
C VAL A 248 2.18 -31.48 13.19
N LYS A 249 1.36 -32.25 12.47
CA LYS A 249 1.62 -32.59 11.07
C LYS A 249 1.07 -31.48 10.17
N VAL A 250 1.94 -30.84 9.40
CA VAL A 250 1.60 -29.68 8.56
C VAL A 250 0.63 -30.09 7.45
N THR A 251 -0.46 -29.34 7.30
CA THR A 251 -1.49 -29.57 6.25
C THR A 251 -1.56 -28.46 5.21
N ALA A 252 -1.01 -27.28 5.49
CA ALA A 252 -0.96 -26.16 4.55
C ALA A 252 0.42 -25.51 4.54
N LEU A 253 0.84 -25.02 3.37
CA LEU A 253 2.06 -24.23 3.23
C LEU A 253 1.90 -22.88 3.92
N PHE A 254 3.03 -22.24 4.23
CA PHE A 254 3.08 -20.94 4.90
C PHE A 254 2.21 -19.86 4.23
N LYS A 255 2.24 -19.80 2.89
CA LYS A 255 1.45 -18.84 2.10
C LYS A 255 -0.07 -19.12 2.19
N ASP A 256 -0.45 -20.37 2.38
CA ASP A 256 -1.85 -20.82 2.36
C ASP A 256 -2.53 -20.91 3.73
N SER A 257 -1.78 -20.69 4.82
CA SER A 257 -2.33 -20.74 6.17
C SER A 257 -3.49 -19.75 6.33
N LYS A 258 -4.47 -20.09 7.17
CA LYS A 258 -5.62 -19.20 7.41
C LYS A 258 -5.22 -17.83 7.93
N LEU A 259 -4.17 -17.78 8.77
CA LEU A 259 -3.61 -16.52 9.22
C LEU A 259 -2.99 -15.74 8.05
N SER A 260 -2.36 -16.41 7.06
CA SER A 260 -1.79 -15.74 5.85
C SER A 260 -2.89 -15.14 5.01
N LYS A 261 -3.99 -15.87 4.82
CA LYS A 261 -5.18 -15.34 4.15
C LYS A 261 -5.79 -14.17 4.91
N ILE A 262 -5.83 -14.20 6.24
CA ILE A 262 -6.30 -13.06 7.05
C ILE A 262 -5.37 -11.86 6.87
N LEU A 263 -4.04 -12.06 6.93
CA LEU A 263 -3.08 -10.99 6.71
C LEU A 263 -3.17 -10.42 5.30
N GLU A 264 -3.29 -11.28 4.28
CA GLU A 264 -3.49 -10.90 2.88
C GLU A 264 -4.80 -10.12 2.71
N MET A 265 -5.92 -10.60 3.25
CA MET A 265 -7.20 -9.86 3.24
C MET A 265 -7.11 -8.51 3.96
N VAL A 266 -6.35 -8.41 5.05
CA VAL A 266 -6.10 -7.15 5.76
C VAL A 266 -5.20 -6.23 4.93
N GLN A 267 -4.17 -6.76 4.28
CA GLN A 267 -3.27 -6.04 3.40
C GLN A 267 -3.97 -5.55 2.12
N ASP A 268 -4.85 -6.36 1.54
CA ASP A 268 -5.70 -6.03 0.39
C ASP A 268 -6.77 -5.00 0.75
N ALA A 269 -7.31 -5.04 1.97
CA ALA A 269 -8.19 -3.98 2.47
C ALA A 269 -7.47 -2.62 2.53
N THR A 270 -6.17 -2.60 2.88
CA THR A 270 -5.31 -1.40 2.84
C THR A 270 -5.09 -0.81 1.46
N ALA A 271 -5.33 -1.56 0.38
CA ALA A 271 -5.19 -1.06 -0.99
C ALA A 271 -6.40 -0.23 -1.47
N ARG A 272 -7.48 -0.14 -0.68
CA ARG A 272 -8.67 0.63 -1.05
C ARG A 272 -8.43 2.13 -0.89
N LYS A 273 -8.24 2.80 -2.02
CA LYS A 273 -8.11 4.27 -2.10
C LYS A 273 -9.39 4.97 -1.63
N ALA A 274 -9.23 6.02 -0.83
CA ALA A 274 -10.34 6.87 -0.39
C ALA A 274 -11.08 7.50 -1.58
N PRO A 275 -12.41 7.76 -1.47
CA PRO A 275 -13.16 8.50 -2.49
C PRO A 275 -12.54 9.86 -2.81
N THR A 276 -11.98 10.54 -1.82
CA THR A 276 -11.25 11.81 -1.95
C THR A 276 -9.95 11.63 -2.74
N GLN A 277 -9.27 10.49 -2.62
CA GLN A 277 -8.13 10.15 -3.47
C GLN A 277 -8.56 9.81 -4.90
N LEU A 278 -9.78 9.32 -5.13
CA LEU A 278 -10.34 9.13 -6.48
C LEU A 278 -10.88 10.44 -7.09
N PHE A 279 -11.19 11.45 -6.25
CA PHE A 279 -11.61 12.77 -6.70
C PHE A 279 -10.52 13.45 -7.54
N ILE A 280 -9.24 13.32 -7.18
CA ILE A 280 -8.16 13.97 -7.95
C ILE A 280 -8.13 13.51 -9.42
N SER A 281 -8.33 12.21 -9.67
CA SER A 281 -8.38 11.68 -11.03
C SER A 281 -9.63 12.14 -11.79
N LYS A 282 -10.74 12.44 -11.11
CA LYS A 282 -11.94 13.03 -11.73
C LYS A 282 -11.76 14.52 -11.99
N PHE A 283 -11.14 15.23 -11.04
CA PHE A 283 -10.77 16.63 -11.15
C PHE A 283 -9.86 16.85 -12.35
N ALA A 284 -8.77 16.08 -12.48
CA ALA A 284 -7.85 16.16 -13.60
C ALA A 284 -8.56 15.96 -14.96
N LYS A 285 -9.49 14.99 -15.05
CA LYS A 285 -10.27 14.75 -16.29
C LYS A 285 -11.12 15.93 -16.74
N ILE A 286 -11.50 16.84 -15.85
CA ILE A 286 -12.31 18.03 -16.16
C ILE A 286 -11.40 19.26 -16.28
N TYR A 287 -10.46 19.42 -15.34
CA TYR A 287 -9.55 20.56 -15.24
C TYR A 287 -8.56 20.60 -16.41
N THR A 288 -7.89 19.47 -16.72
CA THR A 288 -6.88 19.39 -17.78
C THR A 288 -7.41 19.80 -19.16
N PRO A 289 -8.56 19.30 -19.67
CA PRO A 289 -9.05 19.74 -20.96
C PRO A 289 -9.41 21.23 -20.96
N ILE A 290 -10.04 21.74 -19.89
CA ILE A 290 -10.37 23.18 -19.78
C ILE A 290 -9.10 24.03 -19.89
N VAL A 291 -8.06 23.70 -19.13
CA VAL A 291 -6.78 24.43 -19.16
C VAL A 291 -6.11 24.35 -20.52
N VAL A 292 -6.10 23.17 -21.17
CA VAL A 292 -5.53 23.01 -22.52
C VAL A 292 -6.29 23.84 -23.56
N PHE A 293 -7.63 23.83 -23.52
CA PHE A 293 -8.43 24.66 -24.43
C PHE A 293 -8.28 26.15 -24.17
N LEU A 294 -8.14 26.56 -22.90
CA LEU A 294 -7.85 27.95 -22.55
C LEU A 294 -6.45 28.37 -23.04
N ALA A 295 -5.43 27.51 -22.91
CA ALA A 295 -4.09 27.78 -23.44
C ALA A 295 -4.10 27.92 -24.97
N LEU A 296 -4.83 27.04 -25.67
CA LEU A 296 -5.06 27.18 -27.11
C LEU A 296 -5.79 28.49 -27.43
N GLY A 297 -6.79 28.88 -26.63
CA GLY A 297 -7.48 30.16 -26.75
C GLY A 297 -6.55 31.35 -26.57
N ILE A 298 -5.68 31.34 -25.56
CA ILE A 298 -4.66 32.38 -25.32
C ILE A 298 -3.70 32.49 -26.49
N CYS A 299 -3.34 31.38 -27.11
CA CYS A 299 -2.44 31.37 -28.26
C CYS A 299 -3.14 31.89 -29.54
N LEU A 300 -4.35 31.43 -29.83
CA LEU A 300 -4.99 31.59 -31.14
C LEU A 300 -6.01 32.74 -31.23
N LEU A 301 -6.79 33.01 -30.19
CA LEU A 301 -7.83 34.06 -30.24
C LEU A 301 -7.27 35.47 -30.48
N PRO A 302 -6.12 35.87 -29.90
CA PRO A 302 -5.57 37.21 -30.15
C PRO A 302 -5.23 37.47 -31.62
N ALA A 303 -4.99 36.43 -32.42
CA ALA A 303 -4.75 36.57 -33.86
C ALA A 303 -5.94 37.20 -34.62
N LEU A 304 -7.14 37.19 -34.04
CA LEU A 304 -8.35 37.77 -34.64
C LEU A 304 -8.57 39.24 -34.27
N PHE A 305 -7.93 39.73 -33.21
CA PHE A 305 -8.21 41.06 -32.62
C PHE A 305 -6.97 41.96 -32.52
N VAL A 306 -5.76 41.41 -32.60
CA VAL A 306 -4.49 42.15 -32.45
C VAL A 306 -3.83 42.31 -33.82
N ASN A 307 -3.61 43.56 -34.25
CA ASN A 307 -3.02 43.86 -35.56
C ASN A 307 -1.54 43.42 -35.66
N ASP A 308 -0.76 43.57 -34.59
CA ASP A 308 0.66 43.16 -34.51
C ASP A 308 0.82 41.79 -33.83
N TYR A 309 0.10 40.78 -34.33
CA TYR A 309 0.15 39.43 -33.74
C TYR A 309 1.50 38.74 -34.00
N VAL A 310 2.25 38.48 -32.93
CA VAL A 310 3.46 37.67 -32.95
C VAL A 310 3.15 36.30 -32.34
N PHE A 311 3.12 35.25 -33.17
CA PHE A 311 2.79 33.88 -32.74
C PHE A 311 3.66 33.41 -31.57
N ASN A 312 4.97 33.68 -31.61
CA ASN A 312 5.90 33.26 -30.56
C ASN A 312 5.56 33.88 -29.20
N ASP A 313 5.11 35.14 -29.15
CA ASP A 313 4.80 35.81 -27.88
C ASP A 313 3.52 35.25 -27.25
N TRP A 314 2.51 34.94 -28.07
CA TRP A 314 1.26 34.36 -27.60
C TRP A 314 1.40 32.87 -27.27
N LEU A 315 2.24 32.15 -28.01
CA LEU A 315 2.65 30.79 -27.67
C LEU A 315 3.40 30.77 -26.34
N TYR A 316 4.33 31.71 -26.12
CA TYR A 316 5.04 31.88 -24.85
C TYR A 316 4.05 32.06 -23.69
N ARG A 317 3.10 32.99 -23.82
CA ARG A 317 2.07 33.24 -22.80
C ARG A 317 1.19 32.00 -22.54
N ALA A 318 0.81 31.27 -23.59
CA ALA A 318 0.03 30.05 -23.46
C ALA A 318 0.80 28.94 -22.71
N LEU A 319 2.09 28.79 -23.00
CA LEU A 319 2.96 27.81 -22.34
C LEU A 319 3.20 28.17 -20.86
N VAL A 320 3.46 29.45 -20.55
CA VAL A 320 3.56 29.94 -19.17
C VAL A 320 2.25 29.68 -18.41
N PHE A 321 1.09 29.92 -19.04
CA PHE A 321 -0.20 29.60 -18.46
C PHE A 321 -0.37 28.10 -18.16
N LEU A 322 0.05 27.22 -19.08
CA LEU A 322 0.02 25.76 -18.84
C LEU A 322 0.90 25.35 -17.67
N VAL A 323 2.10 25.92 -17.56
CA VAL A 323 3.05 25.64 -16.47
C VAL A 323 2.45 26.06 -15.12
N ILE A 324 1.94 27.30 -15.02
CA ILE A 324 1.31 27.82 -13.79
C ILE A 324 0.07 27.02 -13.41
N SER A 325 -0.64 26.47 -14.40
CA SER A 325 -1.85 25.68 -14.19
C SER A 325 -1.58 24.27 -13.67
N CYS A 326 -0.33 23.80 -13.49
CA CYS A 326 -0.13 22.49 -12.87
C CYS A 326 -0.68 22.47 -11.43
N PRO A 327 -1.70 21.67 -11.10
CA PRO A 327 -2.22 21.56 -9.73
C PRO A 327 -1.36 20.61 -8.89
N CYS A 328 -0.03 20.68 -9.06
CA CYS A 328 0.94 19.76 -8.49
C CYS A 328 0.80 19.65 -6.95
N ALA A 329 0.62 20.78 -6.25
CA ALA A 329 0.44 20.80 -4.80
C ALA A 329 -0.88 20.13 -4.34
N LEU A 330 -1.97 20.34 -5.10
CA LEU A 330 -3.27 19.74 -4.79
C LEU A 330 -3.19 18.21 -4.85
N VAL A 331 -2.55 17.68 -5.89
CA VAL A 331 -2.43 16.23 -6.13
C VAL A 331 -1.68 15.53 -4.99
N ILE A 332 -0.57 16.12 -4.51
CA ILE A 332 0.27 15.54 -3.46
C ILE A 332 -0.33 15.70 -2.06
N SER A 333 -1.05 16.80 -1.81
CA SER A 333 -1.58 17.13 -0.48
C SER A 333 -2.51 16.06 0.11
N ILE A 334 -3.37 15.47 -0.72
CA ILE A 334 -4.38 14.49 -0.31
C ILE A 334 -3.74 13.17 0.19
N PRO A 335 -2.96 12.44 -0.63
CA PRO A 335 -2.32 11.20 -0.17
C PRO A 335 -1.38 11.45 1.00
N LEU A 336 -0.61 12.55 0.99
CA LEU A 336 0.28 12.88 2.11
C LEU A 336 -0.50 13.11 3.41
N GLY A 337 -1.65 13.79 3.36
CA GLY A 337 -2.54 13.96 4.50
C GLY A 337 -3.05 12.63 5.07
N TYR A 338 -3.52 11.73 4.19
CA TYR A 338 -3.98 10.40 4.62
C TYR A 338 -2.86 9.56 5.22
N PHE A 339 -1.70 9.46 4.56
CA PHE A 339 -0.58 8.66 5.06
C PHE A 339 0.03 9.25 6.34
N GLY A 340 0.05 10.58 6.47
CA GLY A 340 0.39 11.26 7.72
C GLY A 340 -0.56 10.88 8.86
N GLY A 341 -1.87 10.91 8.60
CA GLY A 341 -2.90 10.51 9.56
C GLY A 341 -2.82 9.04 9.97
N ILE A 342 -2.70 8.12 9.01
CA ILE A 342 -2.55 6.68 9.26
C ILE A 342 -1.25 6.40 10.03
N GLY A 343 -0.16 7.08 9.67
CA GLY A 343 1.14 6.94 10.33
C GLY A 343 1.08 7.39 11.79
N LEU A 344 0.43 8.54 12.07
CA LEU A 344 0.25 9.03 13.44
C LEU A 344 -0.67 8.12 14.26
N ALA A 345 -1.78 7.66 13.68
CA ALA A 345 -2.71 6.74 14.35
C ALA A 345 -2.02 5.42 14.72
N SER A 346 -1.27 4.84 13.79
CA SER A 346 -0.52 3.59 14.03
C SER A 346 0.50 3.74 15.15
N LYS A 347 1.21 4.88 15.24
CA LYS A 347 2.12 5.18 16.35
C LYS A 347 1.43 5.24 17.71
N ASN A 348 0.14 5.55 17.74
CA ASN A 348 -0.69 5.57 18.95
C ASN A 348 -1.48 4.25 19.15
N GLY A 349 -1.13 3.19 18.43
CA GLY A 349 -1.78 1.88 18.55
C GLY A 349 -3.15 1.77 17.87
N ILE A 350 -3.53 2.75 17.04
CA ILE A 350 -4.79 2.75 16.29
C ILE A 350 -4.50 2.35 14.83
N LEU A 351 -4.86 1.12 14.46
CA LEU A 351 -4.60 0.59 13.13
C LEU A 351 -5.74 0.89 12.15
N PHE A 352 -5.50 1.81 11.21
CA PHE A 352 -6.40 2.05 10.08
C PHE A 352 -6.05 1.14 8.91
N LYS A 353 -6.99 0.29 8.49
CA LYS A 353 -6.84 -0.66 7.37
C LYS A 353 -6.97 -0.01 5.98
N GLY A 354 -6.76 1.30 5.83
CA GLY A 354 -6.92 2.02 4.56
C GLY A 354 -7.33 3.48 4.71
N SER A 355 -7.08 4.30 3.70
CA SER A 355 -7.39 5.75 3.71
C SER A 355 -8.89 6.04 3.66
N ASN A 356 -9.69 5.15 3.05
CA ASN A 356 -11.14 5.24 3.03
C ASN A 356 -11.77 5.19 4.44
N TYR A 357 -11.16 4.46 5.38
CA TYR A 357 -11.68 4.34 6.75
C TYR A 357 -11.50 5.63 7.56
N LEU A 358 -10.50 6.45 7.24
CA LEU A 358 -10.37 7.79 7.82
C LEU A 358 -11.53 8.69 7.41
N ASP A 359 -11.93 8.65 6.13
CA ASP A 359 -13.10 9.41 5.66
C ASP A 359 -14.38 8.93 6.34
N VAL A 360 -14.55 7.62 6.52
CA VAL A 360 -15.72 7.07 7.21
C VAL A 360 -15.73 7.50 8.67
N MET A 361 -14.58 7.50 9.37
CA MET A 361 -14.51 7.94 10.76
C MET A 361 -15.04 9.37 10.96
N THR A 362 -14.79 10.29 10.02
CA THR A 362 -15.30 11.67 10.14
C THR A 362 -16.83 11.78 10.06
N LYS A 363 -17.52 10.71 9.62
CA LYS A 363 -18.97 10.64 9.45
C LYS A 363 -19.66 9.78 10.50
N ILE A 364 -18.93 9.15 11.41
CA ILE A 364 -19.53 8.30 12.44
C ILE A 364 -20.24 9.19 13.46
N ASP A 365 -21.53 8.95 13.66
CA ASP A 365 -22.36 9.59 14.70
C ASP A 365 -22.68 8.66 15.87
N THR A 366 -22.61 7.35 15.65
CA THR A 366 -23.04 6.32 16.58
C THR A 366 -21.98 5.24 16.70
N VAL A 367 -21.60 4.91 17.94
CA VAL A 367 -20.66 3.83 18.24
C VAL A 367 -21.38 2.74 19.01
N VAL A 368 -21.50 1.57 18.39
CA VAL A 368 -22.01 0.35 19.05
C VAL A 368 -20.81 -0.51 19.41
N MET A 369 -20.62 -0.77 20.70
CA MET A 369 -19.49 -1.55 21.21
C MET A 369 -19.95 -2.94 21.62
N ASP A 370 -19.18 -3.96 21.26
CA ASP A 370 -19.34 -5.27 21.87
C ASP A 370 -18.90 -5.23 23.34
N LYS A 371 -19.52 -6.05 24.19
CA LYS A 371 -19.20 -6.06 25.63
C LYS A 371 -17.93 -6.87 25.89
N THR A 372 -17.91 -8.12 25.44
CA THR A 372 -16.88 -9.09 25.85
C THR A 372 -15.61 -8.88 25.05
N GLY A 373 -14.46 -8.67 25.70
CA GLY A 373 -13.18 -8.49 25.01
C GLY A 373 -12.96 -7.10 24.39
N THR A 374 -14.00 -6.26 24.31
CA THR A 374 -13.87 -4.83 23.95
C THR A 374 -14.02 -3.93 25.18
N LEU A 375 -15.17 -3.97 25.87
CA LEU A 375 -15.37 -3.23 27.12
C LEU A 375 -14.81 -3.95 28.34
N THR A 376 -14.77 -5.28 28.30
CA THR A 376 -14.25 -6.12 29.38
C THR A 376 -12.90 -6.73 29.03
N LYS A 377 -12.10 -7.08 30.03
CA LYS A 377 -10.80 -7.73 29.86
C LYS A 377 -10.88 -9.16 29.32
N GLY A 378 -12.07 -9.71 29.09
CA GLY A 378 -12.24 -11.10 28.65
C GLY A 378 -11.84 -12.17 29.68
N VAL A 379 -11.43 -11.76 30.89
CA VAL A 379 -11.06 -12.66 31.99
C VAL A 379 -12.27 -12.81 32.92
N PHE A 380 -12.88 -13.99 32.88
CA PHE A 380 -13.99 -14.33 33.75
C PHE A 380 -13.47 -14.72 35.14
N LYS A 381 -13.95 -14.02 36.16
CA LYS A 381 -13.65 -14.33 37.56
C LYS A 381 -14.97 -14.45 38.32
N VAL A 382 -15.12 -15.51 39.11
CA VAL A 382 -16.23 -15.65 40.05
C VAL A 382 -16.11 -14.51 41.07
N GLN A 383 -17.12 -13.64 41.13
CA GLN A 383 -17.14 -12.50 42.06
C GLN A 383 -17.87 -12.81 43.36
N GLU A 384 -18.93 -13.61 43.27
CA GLU A 384 -19.79 -13.93 44.41
C GLU A 384 -20.28 -15.37 44.23
N ILE A 385 -20.33 -16.11 45.34
CA ILE A 385 -20.88 -17.46 45.41
C ILE A 385 -22.06 -17.37 46.38
N LYS A 386 -23.28 -17.67 45.92
CA LYS A 386 -24.46 -17.78 46.79
C LYS A 386 -24.91 -19.22 46.83
N ALA A 387 -24.45 -19.95 47.85
CA ALA A 387 -24.91 -21.30 48.12
C ALA A 387 -26.16 -21.28 49.01
N VAL A 388 -27.12 -22.16 48.74
CA VAL A 388 -28.32 -22.35 49.56
C VAL A 388 -28.36 -23.79 50.05
N GLY A 389 -28.26 -23.99 51.37
CA GLY A 389 -28.36 -25.31 51.99
C GLY A 389 -27.09 -26.19 51.93
N ILE A 390 -25.99 -25.67 51.38
CA ILE A 390 -24.66 -26.33 51.32
C ILE A 390 -23.55 -25.29 51.52
N GLU A 391 -22.34 -25.73 51.89
CA GLU A 391 -21.19 -24.84 52.04
C GLU A 391 -20.73 -24.31 50.68
N GLU A 392 -20.31 -23.03 50.61
CA GLU A 392 -19.86 -22.40 49.35
C GLU A 392 -18.70 -23.16 48.68
N LYS A 393 -17.78 -23.71 49.47
CA LYS A 393 -16.67 -24.53 48.96
C LYS A 393 -17.15 -25.82 48.31
N GLU A 394 -18.09 -26.50 48.95
CA GLU A 394 -18.67 -27.74 48.45
C GLU A 394 -19.48 -27.49 47.18
N PHE A 395 -20.26 -26.40 47.14
CA PHE A 395 -20.96 -25.97 45.93
C PHE A 395 -19.99 -25.66 44.77
N LEU A 396 -18.92 -24.93 45.03
CA LEU A 396 -17.94 -24.59 44.00
C LEU A 396 -17.22 -25.84 43.46
N GLN A 397 -16.90 -26.81 44.32
CA GLN A 397 -16.32 -28.09 43.91
C GLN A 397 -17.27 -28.91 43.03
N LEU A 398 -18.57 -28.94 43.36
CA LEU A 398 -19.59 -29.61 42.55
C LEU A 398 -19.75 -28.96 41.17
N VAL A 399 -19.74 -27.63 41.08
CA VAL A 399 -19.86 -26.90 39.81
C VAL A 399 -18.62 -27.04 38.94
N ALA A 400 -17.42 -27.06 39.54
CA ALA A 400 -16.16 -27.20 38.81
C ALA A 400 -15.83 -28.65 38.38
N GLY A 401 -16.52 -29.64 38.95
CA GLY A 401 -16.38 -31.06 38.61
C GLY A 401 -17.19 -31.51 37.38
N ILE A 402 -18.02 -30.62 36.82
CA ILE A 402 -18.74 -30.77 35.55
C ILE A 402 -17.87 -30.20 34.43
#